data_AF-A0AAI9XJH1-F1
#
_entry.id   AF-A0AAI9XJH1-F1
#
_cell.length_a   1.000
_cell.length_b   1.000
_cell.length_c   1.000
_cell.angle_alpha   90.00
_cell.angle_beta   90.00
_cell.angle_gamma   90.00
#
_symmetry.space_group_name_H-M   'P 1'
#
loop_
_entity.id
_entity.type
_entity.pdbx_description
1 polymer ?
#
loop_
_entity_poly.entity_id
_entity_poly.type
_entity_poly.pdbx_seq_one_letter_code
_entity_poly.pdbx_strand_id
1 'polypeptide(L)'
;MFGSSPWRDGFLLALIVGQHQVIGQECGSVVITSQADADALRNCPEIFGNVTVITGASAQDIALEGVKVIHGDLVNNSQCPQVSAQCIGYNHNITSISSSTITRVNGSIILAYDGWISGLSFPELQSMAEISISTIWKA
;
A
#
# COMPACT_ATOMS: atom_id res chain seq x y z
N MET A 1 62.92 34.97 15.49
CA MET A 1 63.21 33.53 15.44
C MET A 1 61.89 32.80 15.25
N PHE A 2 61.85 31.96 14.20
CA PHE A 2 60.97 30.82 13.90
C PHE A 2 59.72 30.51 14.76
N GLY A 3 58.63 30.12 14.08
CA GLY A 3 57.78 29.04 14.57
C GLY A 3 56.26 29.22 14.38
N SER A 4 55.74 28.67 13.30
CA SER A 4 54.32 28.53 12.92
C SER A 4 53.59 27.44 13.73
N SER A 5 52.33 27.69 14.14
CA SER A 5 51.19 26.79 13.88
C SER A 5 49.83 27.42 14.22
N PRO A 6 48.75 27.07 13.50
CA PRO A 6 47.54 27.89 13.40
C PRO A 6 46.30 27.17 13.96
N TRP A 7 45.69 27.70 15.02
CA TRP A 7 44.31 27.39 15.39
C TRP A 7 43.52 28.69 15.31
N ARG A 8 43.13 29.05 14.09
CA ARG A 8 42.10 30.07 13.83
C ARG A 8 40.77 29.32 13.83
N ASP A 9 40.07 29.37 14.96
CA ASP A 9 38.66 29.01 15.06
C ASP A 9 37.82 30.00 14.24
N GLY A 10 37.80 29.79 12.94
CA GLY A 10 36.81 30.36 12.03
C GLY A 10 35.70 29.35 11.86
N PHE A 11 34.69 29.41 12.74
CA PHE A 11 33.42 28.71 12.58
C PHE A 11 32.71 29.28 11.33
N LEU A 12 33.05 28.72 10.17
CA LEU A 12 32.27 28.88 8.95
C LEU A 12 30.96 28.09 9.16
N LEU A 13 29.88 28.82 9.40
CA LEU A 13 28.52 28.31 9.28
C LEU A 13 28.29 27.94 7.80
N ALA A 14 28.63 26.71 7.44
CA ALA A 14 28.15 26.08 6.22
C ALA A 14 26.64 25.84 6.41
N LEU A 15 25.81 26.72 5.84
CA LEU A 15 24.42 26.42 5.50
C LEU A 15 24.46 25.32 4.43
N ILE A 16 24.57 24.07 4.88
CA ILE A 16 24.27 22.92 4.04
C ILE A 16 22.76 23.01 3.84
N VAL A 17 22.36 23.54 2.68
CA VAL A 17 21.05 23.30 2.10
C VAL A 17 20.91 21.79 2.07
N GLY A 18 20.22 21.26 3.09
CA GLY A 18 19.87 19.86 3.18
C GLY A 18 18.99 19.57 1.99
N GLN A 19 19.64 19.17 0.90
CA GLN A 19 19.02 18.52 -0.22
C GLN A 19 18.23 17.38 0.41
N HIS A 20 16.90 17.53 0.45
CA HIS A 20 16.03 16.41 0.74
C HIS A 20 16.31 15.42 -0.37
N GLN A 21 17.23 14.51 -0.08
CA GLN A 21 17.43 13.31 -0.84
C GLN A 21 16.09 12.61 -0.74
N VAL A 22 15.24 12.79 -1.75
CA VAL A 22 14.14 11.87 -2.02
C VAL A 22 14.81 10.59 -2.52
N ILE A 23 15.55 9.94 -1.63
CA ILE A 23 15.80 8.51 -1.72
C ILE A 23 14.40 7.97 -1.49
N GLY A 24 13.78 7.50 -2.59
CA GLY A 24 12.42 6.98 -2.57
C GLY A 24 12.26 6.12 -1.34
N GLN A 25 11.34 6.52 -0.46
CA GLN A 25 10.91 5.62 0.59
C GLN A 25 10.28 4.46 -0.15
N GLU A 26 11.07 3.40 -0.36
CA GLU A 26 10.62 2.21 -1.07
C GLU A 26 9.60 1.56 -0.16
N CYS A 27 8.33 1.85 -0.43
CA CYS A 27 7.24 1.23 0.28
C CYS A 27 7.17 -0.19 -0.26
N GLY A 28 7.77 -1.12 0.49
CA GLY A 28 7.79 -2.53 0.13
C GLY A 28 6.39 -3.14 0.22
N SER A 29 6.32 -4.47 0.20
CA SER A 29 5.04 -5.17 0.39
C SER A 29 4.37 -4.75 1.71
N VAL A 30 3.09 -4.39 1.63
CA VAL A 30 2.33 -3.87 2.79
C VAL A 30 1.11 -4.74 3.03
N VAL A 31 0.83 -4.98 4.31
CA VAL A 31 -0.39 -5.64 4.77
C VAL A 31 -1.30 -4.60 5.40
N ILE A 32 -2.52 -4.49 4.88
CA ILE A 32 -3.52 -3.51 5.32
C ILE A 32 -4.60 -4.25 6.11
N THR A 33 -4.70 -3.95 7.40
CA THR A 33 -5.68 -4.57 8.30
C THR A 33 -6.79 -3.62 8.72
N SER A 34 -6.57 -2.32 8.53
CA SER A 34 -7.48 -1.24 8.89
C SER A 34 -7.30 -0.04 7.96
N GLN A 35 -8.25 0.90 7.97
CA GLN A 35 -8.10 2.16 7.22
C GLN A 35 -6.89 2.98 7.68
N ALA A 36 -6.48 2.88 8.95
CA ALA A 36 -5.29 3.57 9.45
C ALA A 36 -4.00 3.08 8.76
N ASP A 37 -3.93 1.80 8.40
CA ASP A 37 -2.80 1.25 7.65
C ASP A 37 -2.77 1.78 6.21
N ALA A 38 -3.95 1.92 5.59
CA ALA A 38 -4.08 2.54 4.28
C ALA A 38 -3.74 4.05 4.31
N ASP A 39 -4.13 4.74 5.38
CA ASP A 39 -3.78 6.16 5.57
C ASP A 39 -2.27 6.36 5.79
N ALA A 40 -1.59 5.40 6.40
CA ALA A 40 -0.13 5.42 6.54
C ALA A 40 0.60 5.34 5.18
N LEU A 41 -0.03 4.71 4.18
CA LEU A 41 0.48 4.63 2.81
C LEU A 41 0.31 5.92 2.00
N ARG A 42 -0.36 6.96 2.53
CA ARG A 42 -0.55 8.22 1.81
C ARG A 42 0.77 8.93 1.48
N ASN A 43 1.83 8.67 2.25
CA ASN A 43 3.18 9.19 2.03
C ASN A 43 4.01 8.31 1.07
N CYS A 44 3.44 7.20 0.59
CA CYS A 44 4.06 6.20 -0.26
C CYS A 44 3.44 6.22 -1.67
N PRO A 45 3.93 7.07 -2.58
CA PRO A 45 3.35 7.18 -3.93
C PRO A 45 3.62 5.93 -4.78
N GLU A 46 4.70 5.20 -4.53
CA GLU A 46 5.07 3.98 -5.27
C GLU A 46 5.32 2.84 -4.30
N ILE A 47 4.61 1.72 -4.51
CA ILE A 47 4.76 0.49 -3.73
C ILE A 47 5.52 -0.54 -4.56
N PHE A 48 6.74 -0.86 -4.13
CA PHE A 48 7.62 -1.86 -4.73
C PHE A 48 7.40 -3.23 -4.09
N GLY A 49 6.17 -3.73 -4.22
CA GLY A 49 5.76 -5.01 -3.64
C GLY A 49 4.27 -5.25 -3.77
N ASN A 50 3.79 -6.25 -3.04
CA ASN A 50 2.39 -6.63 -3.03
C ASN A 50 1.65 -5.88 -1.93
N VAL A 51 0.47 -5.36 -2.25
CA VAL A 51 -0.46 -4.80 -1.27
C VAL A 51 -1.45 -5.88 -0.92
N THR A 52 -1.36 -6.43 0.28
CA THR A 52 -2.31 -7.44 0.76
C THR A 52 -3.27 -6.80 1.74
N VAL A 53 -4.55 -6.75 1.39
CA VAL A 53 -5.60 -6.34 2.30
C VAL A 53 -6.06 -7.60 3.06
N ILE A 54 -5.84 -7.59 4.37
CA ILE A 54 -6.20 -8.67 5.30
C ILE A 54 -7.02 -8.04 6.42
N THR A 55 -8.32 -7.90 6.23
CA THR A 55 -9.13 -7.23 7.26
C THR A 55 -9.53 -8.16 8.39
N GLY A 56 -9.13 -7.76 9.60
CA GLY A 56 -9.88 -8.07 10.80
C GLY A 56 -11.21 -7.29 10.83
N ALA A 57 -12.05 -7.60 11.83
CA ALA A 57 -13.46 -7.22 11.97
C ALA A 57 -13.84 -5.73 11.84
N SER A 58 -12.91 -4.80 11.65
CA SER A 58 -13.09 -3.37 11.95
C SER A 58 -13.26 -2.44 10.75
N ALA A 59 -12.91 -2.83 9.52
CA ALA A 59 -12.99 -1.93 8.36
C ALA A 59 -13.93 -2.48 7.28
N GLN A 60 -14.91 -1.68 6.88
CA GLN A 60 -15.86 -2.01 5.81
C GLN A 60 -15.44 -1.45 4.45
N ASP A 61 -14.80 -0.30 4.47
CA ASP A 61 -14.32 0.37 3.26
C ASP A 61 -12.84 0.69 3.47
N ILE A 62 -12.02 0.33 2.48
CA ILE A 62 -10.58 0.60 2.45
C ILE A 62 -10.28 1.54 1.30
N ALA A 63 -9.81 2.75 1.63
CA ALA A 63 -9.38 3.76 0.68
C ALA A 63 -7.85 3.83 0.63
N LEU A 64 -7.25 3.41 -0.48
CA LEU A 64 -5.80 3.43 -0.73
C LEU A 64 -5.38 4.78 -1.31
N GLU A 65 -5.57 5.84 -0.54
CA GLU A 65 -5.27 7.20 -0.99
C GLU A 65 -3.76 7.48 -0.96
N GLY A 66 -3.29 8.34 -1.87
CA GLY A 66 -1.88 8.74 -1.99
C GLY A 66 -0.98 7.76 -2.74
N VAL A 67 -1.33 6.47 -2.77
CA VAL A 67 -0.65 5.48 -3.61
C VAL A 67 -1.00 5.74 -5.07
N LYS A 68 0.01 5.81 -5.94
CA LYS A 68 -0.14 6.02 -7.39
C LYS A 68 0.17 4.76 -8.18
N VAL A 69 1.26 4.08 -7.82
CA VAL A 69 1.74 2.92 -8.56
C VAL A 69 1.97 1.76 -7.59
N ILE A 70 1.41 0.61 -7.92
CA ILE A 70 1.71 -0.66 -7.25
C ILE A 70 2.49 -1.50 -8.26
N HIS A 71 3.74 -1.84 -7.95
CA HIS A 71 4.59 -2.64 -8.83
C HIS A 71 4.33 -4.14 -8.71
N GLY A 72 3.74 -4.60 -7.62
CA GLY A 72 3.28 -5.97 -7.41
C GLY A 72 1.77 -6.12 -7.54
N ASP A 73 1.24 -7.10 -6.82
CA ASP A 73 -0.18 -7.44 -6.82
C ASP A 73 -0.96 -6.68 -5.75
N LEU A 74 -2.20 -6.30 -6.06
CA LEU A 74 -3.18 -5.87 -5.07
C LEU A 74 -4.06 -7.07 -4.74
N VAL A 75 -3.85 -7.68 -3.57
CA VAL A 75 -4.53 -8.89 -3.14
C VAL A 75 -5.47 -8.57 -2.01
N ASN A 76 -6.76 -8.85 -2.17
CA ASN A 76 -7.64 -9.01 -1.03
C ASN A 76 -7.64 -10.49 -0.61
N ASN A 77 -7.27 -10.75 0.64
CA ASN A 77 -7.20 -12.09 1.19
C ASN A 77 -8.01 -12.15 2.48
N SER A 78 -9.18 -12.78 2.43
CA SER A 78 -10.06 -13.00 3.58
C SER A 78 -9.54 -14.04 4.59
N GLN A 79 -8.31 -14.53 4.43
CA GLN A 79 -7.70 -15.63 5.19
C GLN A 79 -8.55 -16.92 5.23
N CYS A 80 -9.58 -17.05 4.39
CA CYS A 80 -10.41 -18.23 4.41
C CYS A 80 -9.64 -19.44 3.84
N PRO A 81 -9.45 -20.53 4.61
CA PRO A 81 -8.82 -21.73 4.10
C PRO A 81 -9.69 -22.36 3.00
N GLN A 82 -9.07 -22.64 1.85
CA GLN A 82 -9.69 -23.06 0.58
C GLN A 82 -10.56 -24.34 0.65
N VAL A 83 -10.57 -25.03 1.79
CA VAL A 83 -11.06 -26.40 1.95
C VAL A 83 -12.32 -26.52 2.81
N SER A 84 -12.83 -25.42 3.37
CA SER A 84 -14.06 -25.46 4.16
C SER A 84 -15.17 -24.69 3.46
N ALA A 85 -16.27 -25.38 3.13
CA ALA A 85 -17.54 -24.79 2.71
C ALA A 85 -18.15 -23.82 3.75
N GLN A 86 -17.48 -23.61 4.87
CA GLN A 86 -17.79 -22.64 5.88
C GLN A 86 -16.65 -21.64 6.08
N CYS A 87 -16.53 -20.63 5.21
CA CYS A 87 -15.92 -19.34 5.59
C CYS A 87 -16.81 -18.57 6.60
N ILE A 88 -17.69 -19.25 7.35
CA ILE A 88 -18.65 -18.64 8.27
C ILE A 88 -17.87 -18.23 9.53
N GLY A 89 -17.66 -16.93 9.73
CA GLY A 89 -16.91 -16.37 10.87
C GLY A 89 -15.55 -15.71 10.54
N TYR A 90 -15.01 -15.89 9.33
CA TYR A 90 -13.78 -15.21 8.88
C TYR A 90 -14.03 -13.77 8.40
N ASN A 91 -13.77 -12.79 9.28
CA ASN A 91 -14.01 -11.34 9.14
C ASN A 91 -14.36 -10.84 7.71
N HIS A 92 -15.64 -10.55 7.57
CA HIS A 92 -16.41 -10.44 6.32
C HIS A 92 -16.65 -8.98 5.91
N ASN A 93 -15.94 -8.05 6.54
CA ASN A 93 -16.47 -6.69 6.62
C ASN A 93 -16.11 -5.81 5.43
N ILE A 94 -15.04 -6.08 4.67
CA ILE A 94 -14.75 -5.29 3.47
C ILE A 94 -15.86 -5.50 2.44
N THR A 95 -16.58 -4.42 2.19
CA THR A 95 -17.54 -4.28 1.10
C THR A 95 -16.95 -3.48 -0.06
N SER A 96 -15.98 -2.60 0.21
CA SER A 96 -15.36 -1.84 -0.87
C SER A 96 -13.86 -1.56 -0.70
N ILE A 97 -13.14 -1.59 -1.83
CA ILE A 97 -11.77 -1.10 -1.95
C ILE A 97 -11.78 -0.01 -3.01
N SER A 98 -11.26 1.16 -2.63
CA SER A 98 -11.24 2.32 -3.52
C SER A 98 -9.91 3.05 -3.48
N SER A 99 -9.61 3.79 -4.55
CA SER A 99 -8.54 4.77 -4.55
C SER A 99 -8.78 5.82 -5.61
N SER A 100 -8.69 7.09 -5.22
CA SER A 100 -8.72 8.21 -6.16
C SER A 100 -7.35 8.53 -6.78
N THR A 101 -6.27 7.86 -6.34
CA THR A 101 -4.90 8.22 -6.74
C THR A 101 -4.16 7.14 -7.49
N ILE A 102 -4.56 5.87 -7.36
CA ILE A 102 -3.91 4.76 -8.06
C ILE A 102 -4.13 4.92 -9.57
N THR A 103 -3.02 5.05 -10.30
CA THR A 103 -3.01 5.15 -11.77
C THR A 103 -2.50 3.89 -12.43
N ARG A 104 -1.71 3.07 -11.73
CA ARG A 104 -1.16 1.83 -12.30
C ARG A 104 -1.00 0.72 -11.25
N VAL A 105 -1.38 -0.49 -11.64
CA VAL A 105 -1.04 -1.75 -10.95
C VAL A 105 -0.27 -2.63 -11.93
N ASN A 106 1.01 -2.84 -11.71
CA ASN A 106 1.85 -3.57 -12.65
C ASN A 106 1.67 -5.10 -12.51
N GLY A 107 1.25 -5.57 -11.34
CA GLY A 107 0.80 -6.94 -11.12
C GLY A 107 -0.71 -7.09 -11.32
N SER A 108 -1.29 -8.02 -10.58
CA SER A 108 -2.69 -8.38 -10.66
C SER A 108 -3.51 -7.81 -9.52
N ILE A 109 -4.77 -7.45 -9.80
CA ILE A 109 -5.78 -7.24 -8.76
C ILE A 109 -6.44 -8.59 -8.49
N ILE A 110 -6.20 -9.17 -7.32
CA ILE A 110 -6.66 -10.49 -6.92
C ILE A 110 -7.69 -10.34 -5.80
N LEU A 111 -8.94 -10.69 -6.09
CA LEU A 111 -10.00 -10.78 -5.08
C LEU A 111 -10.20 -12.25 -4.74
N ALA A 112 -9.62 -12.70 -3.63
CA ALA A 112 -9.75 -14.08 -3.19
C ALA A 112 -10.86 -14.18 -2.14
N TYR A 113 -11.89 -14.98 -2.44
CA TYR A 113 -12.93 -15.37 -1.49
C TYR A 113 -13.82 -14.25 -0.98
N ASP A 114 -14.01 -13.25 -1.83
CA ASP A 114 -14.85 -12.12 -1.55
C ASP A 114 -16.25 -12.32 -2.11
N GLY A 115 -17.10 -13.00 -1.34
CA GLY A 115 -18.55 -12.96 -1.57
C GLY A 115 -19.19 -11.64 -1.13
N TRP A 116 -18.42 -10.72 -0.54
CA TRP A 116 -18.92 -9.50 0.13
C TRP A 116 -18.43 -8.20 -0.48
N ILE A 117 -17.36 -8.22 -1.30
CA ILE A 117 -16.98 -7.03 -2.06
C ILE A 117 -18.08 -6.74 -3.07
N SER A 118 -18.74 -5.60 -2.87
CA SER A 118 -19.74 -5.04 -3.78
C SER A 118 -19.22 -3.86 -4.57
N GLY A 119 -18.05 -3.31 -4.19
CA GLY A 119 -17.49 -2.12 -4.83
C GLY A 119 -15.97 -2.15 -4.98
N LEU A 120 -15.49 -2.10 -6.22
CA LEU A 120 -14.12 -1.72 -6.54
C LEU A 120 -14.15 -0.41 -7.32
N SER A 121 -13.43 0.61 -6.85
CA SER A 121 -13.43 1.91 -7.50
C SER A 121 -12.02 2.48 -7.63
N PHE A 122 -11.52 2.51 -8.86
CA PHE A 122 -10.22 3.09 -9.20
C PHE A 122 -10.38 4.03 -10.40
N PRO A 123 -11.01 5.21 -10.22
CA PRO A 123 -11.33 6.13 -11.30
C PRO A 123 -10.11 6.60 -12.11
N GLU A 124 -8.94 6.71 -11.49
CA GLU A 124 -7.71 7.17 -12.13
C GLU A 124 -6.85 6.03 -12.69
N LEU A 125 -7.29 4.76 -12.58
CA LEU A 125 -6.50 3.60 -13.01
C LEU A 125 -6.43 3.51 -14.53
N GLN A 126 -5.22 3.71 -15.06
CA GLN A 126 -4.95 3.74 -16.50
C GLN A 126 -4.42 2.40 -17.02
N SER A 127 -3.78 1.60 -16.17
CA SER A 127 -3.05 0.41 -16.58
C SER A 127 -3.04 -0.63 -15.47
N MET A 128 -3.47 -1.84 -15.81
CA MET A 128 -3.30 -3.04 -14.98
C MET A 128 -2.82 -4.21 -15.83
N ALA A 129 -2.08 -5.17 -15.26
CA ALA A 129 -1.69 -6.37 -15.99
C ALA A 129 -2.87 -7.35 -16.10
N GLU A 130 -3.50 -7.70 -14.98
CA GLU A 130 -4.62 -8.64 -14.94
C GLU A 130 -5.55 -8.35 -13.75
N ILE A 131 -6.83 -8.71 -13.89
CA ILE A 131 -7.78 -8.77 -12.79
C ILE A 131 -8.26 -10.22 -12.63
N SER A 132 -8.03 -10.79 -11.45
CA SER A 132 -8.40 -12.15 -11.09
C SER A 132 -9.41 -12.11 -9.95
N ILE A 133 -10.62 -12.59 -10.22
CA ILE A 133 -11.71 -12.62 -9.24
C ILE A 133 -12.02 -14.09 -8.97
N SER A 134 -11.69 -14.55 -7.75
CA SER A 134 -11.99 -15.90 -7.28
C SER A 134 -13.14 -15.82 -6.26
N THR A 135 -14.37 -15.90 -6.76
CA THR A 135 -15.57 -15.99 -5.91
C THR A 135 -15.87 -17.44 -5.58
N ILE A 136 -16.04 -17.77 -4.29
CA ILE A 136 -16.79 -18.97 -3.90
C ILE A 136 -18.26 -18.57 -3.99
N TRP A 137 -18.96 -19.11 -4.98
CA TRP A 137 -20.41 -19.00 -5.04
C TRP A 137 -21.00 -19.65 -3.77
N LYS A 138 -21.71 -18.87 -2.95
CA LYS A 138 -22.68 -19.43 -2.01
C LYS A 138 -23.77 -20.10 -2.85
N ALA A 139 -23.79 -21.42 -2.86
CA ALA A 139 -24.95 -22.20 -3.27
C ALA A 139 -26.11 -22.00 -2.28
#